data_AF-A0A6C2YL46-F1
#
_entry.id   AF-A0A6C2YL46-F1
#
_cell.length_a   1.000
_cell.length_b   1.000
_cell.length_c   1.000
_cell.angle_alpha   90.00
_cell.angle_beta   90.00
_cell.angle_gamma   90.00
#
_symmetry.space_group_name_H-M   'P 1'
#
loop_
_entity.id
_entity.type
_entity.pdbx_description
1 polymer ?
#
loop_
_entity_poly.entity_id
_entity_poly.type
_entity_poly.pdbx_seq_one_letter_code
_entity_poly.pdbx_strand_id
1 'polypeptide(L)'
;MEAVRELLETIRQKGLIPGHLRGVFNLLIGRTITRLDGTPISKGLTWRELSTLLRELRWEKSLVRELGLDPDTLSPRDRDRFWFQAIASANVNSPLARQQADSLAERLESHGFHVVPLPPASRS
;
A
#
# COMPACT_ATOMS: atom_id res chain seq x y z
N MET A 1 14.00 6.33 -0.16
CA MET A 1 12.87 6.19 -1.10
C MET A 1 13.08 5.07 -2.12
N GLU A 2 14.30 4.84 -2.61
CA GLU A 2 14.55 3.80 -3.63
C GLU A 2 14.14 2.38 -3.23
N ALA A 3 14.48 1.94 -2.01
CA ALA A 3 14.08 0.62 -1.52
C ALA A 3 12.55 0.42 -1.44
N VAL A 4 11.79 1.50 -1.19
CA VAL A 4 10.32 1.46 -1.21
C VAL A 4 9.79 1.39 -2.64
N ARG A 5 10.47 2.04 -3.58
CA ARG A 5 10.17 1.94 -5.02
C ARG A 5 10.34 0.51 -5.49
N GLU A 6 11.46 -0.12 -5.17
CA GLU A 6 11.76 -1.53 -5.47
C GLU A 6 10.71 -2.48 -4.88
N LEU A 7 10.30 -2.26 -3.62
CA LEU A 7 9.21 -3.01 -3.00
C LEU A 7 7.90 -2.87 -3.79
N LEU A 8 7.50 -1.64 -4.12
CA LEU A 8 6.27 -1.37 -4.89
C LEU A 8 6.32 -1.99 -6.29
N GLU A 9 7.48 -1.94 -6.94
CA GLU A 9 7.69 -2.58 -8.23
C GLU A 9 7.61 -4.10 -8.12
N THR A 10 8.17 -4.69 -7.07
CA THR A 10 8.05 -6.13 -6.80
C THR A 10 6.59 -6.53 -6.61
N ILE A 11 5.84 -5.80 -5.77
CA ILE A 11 4.40 -6.02 -5.55
C ILE A 11 3.64 -6.00 -6.88
N ARG A 12 3.95 -5.04 -7.76
CA ARG A 12 3.35 -4.91 -9.08
C ARG A 12 3.73 -6.06 -10.01
N GLN A 13 5.03 -6.34 -10.16
CA GLN A 13 5.55 -7.36 -11.08
C GLN A 13 5.11 -8.79 -10.70
N LYS A 14 4.92 -9.05 -9.41
CA LYS A 14 4.46 -10.34 -8.90
C LYS A 14 2.93 -10.47 -8.86
N GLY A 15 2.20 -9.45 -9.34
CA GLY A 15 0.74 -9.49 -9.41
C GLY A 15 0.07 -9.57 -8.04
N LEU A 16 0.66 -8.97 -7.00
CA LEU A 16 0.17 -9.06 -5.62
C LEU A 16 -0.89 -8.00 -5.28
N ILE A 17 -1.19 -7.09 -6.22
CA ILE A 17 -2.11 -5.96 -6.00
C ILE A 17 -3.59 -6.35 -6.11
N PRO A 18 -4.05 -7.12 -7.13
CA PRO A 18 -5.48 -7.35 -7.34
C PRO A 18 -6.17 -7.92 -6.09
N GLY A 19 -7.27 -7.29 -5.70
CA GLY A 19 -8.06 -7.61 -4.51
C GLY A 19 -7.40 -7.23 -3.17
N HIS A 20 -6.22 -6.59 -3.18
CA HIS A 20 -5.42 -6.31 -1.99
C HIS A 20 -4.95 -4.84 -1.91
N LEU A 21 -5.51 -3.92 -2.71
CA LEU A 21 -5.04 -2.53 -2.72
C LEU A 21 -5.11 -1.85 -1.34
N ARG A 22 -6.15 -2.15 -0.54
CA ARG A 22 -6.24 -1.63 0.85
C ARG A 22 -5.13 -2.17 1.73
N GLY A 23 -4.80 -3.46 1.57
CA GLY A 23 -3.68 -4.11 2.24
C GLY A 23 -2.34 -3.49 1.88
N VAL A 24 -2.10 -3.19 0.60
CA VAL A 24 -0.89 -2.49 0.14
C VAL A 24 -0.76 -1.14 0.85
N PHE A 25 -1.85 -0.35 0.91
CA PHE A 25 -1.80 0.95 1.59
C PHE A 25 -1.58 0.82 3.10
N ASN A 26 -2.25 -0.12 3.77
CA ASN A 26 -2.03 -0.40 5.19
C ASN A 26 -0.56 -0.77 5.47
N LEU A 27 -0.01 -1.67 4.66
CA LEU A 27 1.36 -2.15 4.80
C LEU A 27 2.36 -1.01 4.69
N LEU A 28 2.22 -0.15 3.66
CA LEU A 28 3.16 0.92 3.40
C LEU A 28 3.06 2.08 4.38
N ILE A 29 1.86 2.39 4.89
CA ILE A 29 1.64 3.50 5.83
C ILE A 29 1.93 3.06 7.27
N GLY A 30 1.48 1.86 7.64
CA GLY A 30 1.38 1.45 9.04
C GLY A 30 2.46 0.52 9.53
N ARG A 31 3.27 -0.10 8.64
CA ARG A 31 4.18 -1.18 9.04
C ARG A 31 5.65 -0.81 8.86
N THR A 32 6.47 -1.43 9.71
CA THR A 32 7.91 -1.48 9.50
C THR A 32 8.23 -2.60 8.53
N ILE A 33 9.09 -2.30 7.56
CA ILE A 33 9.49 -3.21 6.49
C ILE A 33 11.01 -3.22 6.44
N THR A 34 11.58 -4.42 6.40
CA THR A 34 13.01 -4.65 6.26
C THR A 34 13.27 -5.62 5.12
N ARG A 35 14.53 -5.70 4.68
CA ARG A 35 15.04 -6.89 3.97
C ARG A 35 15.16 -8.06 4.97
N LEU A 36 15.36 -9.28 4.47
CA LEU A 36 15.60 -10.46 5.31
C LEU A 36 16.90 -10.37 6.13
N ASP A 37 17.88 -9.58 5.68
CA ASP A 37 19.12 -9.32 6.42
C ASP A 37 18.96 -8.25 7.53
N GLY A 38 17.74 -7.74 7.74
CA GLY A 38 17.44 -6.71 8.72
C GLY A 38 17.63 -5.28 8.23
N THR A 39 18.08 -5.06 6.99
CA THR A 39 18.22 -3.72 6.41
C THR A 39 16.87 -2.99 6.38
N PRO A 40 16.73 -1.80 7.00
CA PRO A 40 15.47 -1.09 7.03
C PRO A 40 15.09 -0.54 5.66
N ILE A 41 13.84 -0.77 5.25
CA ILE A 41 13.25 -0.24 4.01
C ILE A 41 12.31 0.93 4.31
N SER A 42 11.39 0.72 5.26
CA SER A 42 10.39 1.70 5.66
C SER A 42 9.99 1.48 7.12
N LYS A 43 9.61 2.54 7.82
CA LYS A 43 8.95 2.48 9.15
C LYS A 43 7.49 2.94 9.08
N GLY A 44 6.94 2.97 7.87
CA GLY A 44 5.67 3.60 7.56
C GLY A 44 5.88 4.89 6.77
N LEU A 45 5.11 5.05 5.70
CA LEU A 45 5.05 6.25 4.88
C LEU A 45 3.93 7.16 5.34
N THR A 46 4.16 8.46 5.22
CA THR A 46 3.05 9.41 5.23
C THR A 46 2.17 9.22 3.99
N TRP A 47 0.90 9.65 4.09
CA TRP A 47 -0.02 9.60 2.95
C TRP A 47 0.49 10.41 1.76
N ARG A 48 1.19 11.52 2.03
CA ARG A 48 1.79 12.38 1.00
C ARG A 48 2.90 11.67 0.25
N GLU A 49 3.79 10.97 0.97
CA GLU A 49 4.87 10.19 0.36
C GLU A 49 4.31 9.05 -0.50
N LEU A 50 3.35 8.29 0.04
CA LEU A 50 2.72 7.20 -0.71
C LEU A 50 2.00 7.72 -1.97
N SER A 51 1.19 8.77 -1.84
CA SER A 51 0.50 9.38 -2.98
C SER A 51 1.48 9.88 -4.05
N THR A 52 2.64 10.39 -3.64
CA THR A 52 3.68 10.89 -4.56
C THR A 52 4.34 9.72 -5.29
N LEU A 53 4.71 8.66 -4.57
CA LEU A 53 5.29 7.44 -5.15
C LEU A 53 4.35 6.76 -6.15
N LEU A 54 3.07 6.60 -5.81
CA LEU A 54 2.09 5.96 -6.70
C LEU A 54 1.90 6.75 -8.00
N ARG A 55 1.97 8.09 -7.93
CA ARG A 55 1.95 8.96 -9.11
C ARG A 55 3.21 8.80 -9.96
N GLU A 56 4.39 8.85 -9.34
CA GLU A 56 5.67 8.72 -10.03
C GLU A 56 5.85 7.36 -10.71
N LEU A 57 5.42 6.29 -10.03
CA LEU A 57 5.44 4.92 -10.54
C LEU A 57 4.34 4.63 -11.56
N ARG A 58 3.46 5.61 -11.83
CA ARG A 58 2.33 5.51 -12.76
C ARG A 58 1.50 4.26 -12.52
N TRP A 59 1.13 4.03 -11.24
CA TRP A 59 0.25 2.93 -10.89
C TRP A 59 -1.07 3.01 -11.66
N GLU A 60 -1.60 1.84 -12.01
CA GLU A 60 -2.83 1.76 -12.79
C GLU A 60 -4.00 2.32 -11.98
N LYS A 61 -4.64 3.37 -12.51
CA LYS A 61 -5.72 4.06 -11.79
C LYS A 61 -6.95 3.17 -11.62
N SER A 62 -7.19 2.20 -12.50
CA SER A 62 -8.33 1.27 -12.43
C SER A 62 -8.37 0.49 -11.11
N LEU A 63 -7.21 0.29 -10.45
CA LEU A 63 -7.09 -0.43 -9.18
C LEU A 63 -7.96 0.18 -8.07
N VAL A 64 -8.23 1.49 -8.12
CA VAL A 64 -9.06 2.14 -7.10
C VAL A 64 -10.54 1.74 -7.16
N ARG A 65 -10.98 1.06 -8.23
CA ARG A 65 -12.33 0.48 -8.32
C ARG A 65 -12.59 -0.53 -7.22
N GLU A 66 -11.56 -1.23 -6.73
CA GLU A 66 -11.63 -2.10 -5.54
C GLU A 66 -11.99 -1.34 -4.25
N LEU A 67 -11.77 -0.02 -4.26
CA LEU A 67 -12.10 0.88 -3.15
C LEU A 67 -13.48 1.50 -3.30
N GLY A 68 -14.22 1.16 -4.37
CA GLY A 68 -15.50 1.78 -4.71
C GLY A 68 -15.35 3.15 -5.38
N LEU A 69 -14.16 3.48 -5.89
CA LEU A 69 -13.90 4.72 -6.62
C LEU A 69 -13.89 4.48 -8.13
N ASP A 70 -14.49 5.38 -8.89
CA ASP A 70 -14.38 5.33 -10.35
C ASP A 70 -13.34 6.37 -10.84
N PRO A 71 -12.19 5.93 -11.38
CA PRO A 71 -11.15 6.84 -11.87
C PRO A 71 -11.61 7.77 -13.00
N ASP A 72 -12.68 7.39 -13.72
CA ASP A 72 -13.19 8.12 -14.89
C ASP A 72 -14.17 9.24 -14.48
N THR A 73 -14.70 9.18 -13.26
CA THR A 73 -15.65 10.19 -12.73
C THR A 73 -14.98 11.38 -12.05
N LEU A 74 -13.65 11.39 -11.97
CA LEU A 74 -12.91 12.41 -11.25
C LEU A 74 -12.75 13.70 -12.03
N SER A 75 -13.07 14.81 -11.36
CA SER A 75 -12.87 16.14 -11.91
C SER A 75 -11.38 16.39 -12.19
N PRO A 76 -11.03 17.28 -13.14
CA PRO A 76 -9.63 17.65 -13.39
C PRO A 76 -8.86 18.09 -12.14
N ARG A 77 -9.54 18.76 -11.21
CA ARG A 77 -8.96 19.23 -9.93
C ARG A 77 -8.61 18.07 -8.99
N ASP A 78 -9.40 17.01 -9.01
CA ASP A 78 -9.20 15.84 -8.15
C ASP A 78 -8.11 14.91 -8.68
N ARG A 79 -7.75 15.01 -9.96
CA ARG A 79 -6.68 14.20 -10.57
C ARG A 79 -5.32 14.42 -9.90
N ASP A 80 -5.03 15.63 -9.43
CA ASP A 80 -3.78 15.96 -8.72
C ASP A 80 -3.72 15.34 -7.32
N ARG A 81 -4.88 15.09 -6.71
CA ARG A 81 -5.03 14.50 -5.37
C ARG A 81 -5.58 13.07 -5.43
N PHE A 82 -5.60 12.46 -6.61
CA PHE A 82 -6.24 11.18 -6.88
C PHE A 82 -5.82 10.09 -5.88
N TRP A 83 -4.52 9.86 -5.75
CA TRP A 83 -4.01 8.82 -4.86
C TRP A 83 -4.22 9.16 -3.38
N PHE A 84 -4.22 10.44 -3.03
CA PHE A 84 -4.56 10.87 -1.68
C PHE A 84 -6.02 10.54 -1.34
N GLN A 85 -6.95 10.79 -2.27
CA GLN A 85 -8.36 10.39 -2.12
C GLN A 85 -8.51 8.88 -2.07
N ALA A 86 -7.79 8.13 -2.92
CA ALA A 86 -7.80 6.66 -2.89
C ALA A 86 -7.33 6.11 -1.53
N ILE A 87 -6.24 6.64 -0.97
CA ILE A 87 -5.76 6.26 0.37
C ILE A 87 -6.82 6.57 1.43
N ALA A 88 -7.47 7.74 1.34
CA ALA A 88 -8.56 8.10 2.27
C ALA A 88 -9.73 7.12 2.20
N SER A 89 -10.18 6.75 0.98
CA SER A 89 -11.30 5.83 0.76
C SER A 89 -10.97 4.37 1.12
N ALA A 90 -9.69 4.01 1.17
CA ALA A 90 -9.28 2.63 1.47
C ALA A 90 -9.59 2.20 2.91
N ASN A 91 -9.85 3.14 3.83
CA ASN A 91 -9.97 2.87 5.27
C ASN A 91 -8.80 2.01 5.76
N VAL A 92 -7.58 2.52 5.58
CA VAL A 92 -6.32 1.78 5.76
C VAL A 92 -6.12 1.16 7.15
N ASN A 93 -6.89 1.60 8.17
CA ASN A 93 -6.83 1.04 9.52
C ASN A 93 -7.91 -0.03 9.81
N SER A 94 -8.79 -0.32 8.84
CA SER A 94 -9.88 -1.28 8.99
C SER A 94 -9.37 -2.72 9.17
N PRO A 95 -10.17 -3.61 9.79
CA PRO A 95 -9.82 -5.04 9.92
C PRO A 95 -9.52 -5.70 8.57
N LEU A 96 -10.28 -5.35 7.53
CA LEU A 96 -10.06 -5.86 6.18
C LEU A 96 -8.70 -5.42 5.61
N ALA A 97 -8.33 -4.15 5.78
CA ALA A 97 -7.03 -3.65 5.34
C ALA A 97 -5.87 -4.35 6.07
N ARG A 98 -6.02 -4.62 7.38
CA ARG A 98 -5.05 -5.40 8.16
C ARG A 98 -4.92 -6.83 7.64
N GLN A 99 -6.04 -7.53 7.46
CA GLN A 99 -6.05 -8.90 6.95
C GLN A 99 -5.41 -9.02 5.57
N GLN A 100 -5.72 -8.09 4.66
CA GLN A 100 -5.09 -8.06 3.34
C GLN A 100 -3.59 -7.78 3.44
N ALA A 101 -3.17 -6.90 4.34
CA ALA A 101 -1.75 -6.61 4.58
C ALA A 101 -0.99 -7.80 5.21
N ASP A 102 -1.63 -8.57 6.09
CA ASP A 102 -1.05 -9.79 6.67
C ASP A 102 -0.85 -10.86 5.59
N SER A 103 -1.87 -11.12 4.78
CA SER A 103 -1.77 -12.02 3.61
C SER A 103 -0.69 -11.58 2.62
N LEU A 104 -0.56 -10.27 2.39
CA LEU A 104 0.49 -9.71 1.53
C LEU A 104 1.88 -9.86 2.16
N ALA A 105 2.01 -9.67 3.47
CA ALA A 105 3.27 -9.82 4.19
C ALA A 105 3.85 -11.23 4.04
N GLU A 106 3.03 -12.27 4.23
CA GLU A 106 3.45 -13.67 4.04
C GLU A 106 4.00 -13.92 2.64
N ARG A 107 3.36 -13.34 1.61
CA ARG A 107 3.81 -13.48 0.21
C ARG A 107 5.11 -12.72 -0.04
N LEU A 108 5.30 -11.57 0.59
CA LEU A 108 6.48 -10.72 0.44
C LEU A 108 7.76 -11.32 1.03
N GLU A 109 7.64 -12.20 2.03
CA GLU A 109 8.81 -12.92 2.59
C GLU A 109 9.51 -13.76 1.53
N SER A 110 8.75 -14.43 0.65
CA SER A 110 9.29 -15.19 -0.50
C SER A 110 10.01 -14.33 -1.54
N HIS A 111 9.92 -13.00 -1.41
CA HIS A 111 10.55 -12.01 -2.29
C HIS A 111 11.62 -11.17 -1.58
N GLY A 112 12.06 -11.58 -0.38
CA GLY A 112 13.20 -10.95 0.30
C GLY A 112 12.82 -9.78 1.22
N PHE A 113 11.51 -9.59 1.49
CA PHE A 113 11.00 -8.53 2.35
C PHE A 113 10.37 -9.11 3.60
N HIS A 114 10.78 -8.62 4.75
CA HIS A 114 10.12 -8.93 6.01
C HIS A 114 9.28 -7.75 6.46
N VAL A 115 8.06 -8.02 6.90
CA VAL A 115 7.09 -7.01 7.32
C VAL A 115 6.74 -7.28 8.77
N VAL A 116 7.04 -6.31 9.64
CA VAL A 116 6.71 -6.44 11.06
C VAL A 116 5.19 -6.42 11.22
N PRO A 117 4.59 -7.45 11.83
CA PRO A 117 3.15 -7.50 12.05
C PRO A 117 2.72 -6.36 12.99
N LEU A 118 1.53 -5.81 12.74
CA LEU A 118 0.93 -4.86 13.67
C LEU A 118 0.48 -5.60 14.95
N PRO A 119 0.59 -4.97 16.13
CA PRO A 119 -0.02 -5.53 17.32
C PRO A 119 -1.54 -5.71 17.09
N PRO A 120 -2.14 -6.77 17.65
CA PRO A 120 -3.58 -6.98 17.57
C PRO A 120 -4.30 -5.75 18.11
N ALA A 121 -5.38 -5.33 17.44
CA ALA A 121 -6.16 -4.19 17.91
C ALA A 121 -6.67 -4.49 19.33
N SER A 122 -6.26 -3.69 20.31
CA SER A 122 -6.82 -3.75 21.65
C SER A 122 -8.33 -3.58 21.54
N ARG A 123 -9.08 -4.58 21.99
CA ARG A 123 -10.53 -4.46 22.16
C ARG A 123 -10.75 -3.46 23.31
N SER A 124 -11.02 -2.20 22.98
CA SER A 124 -11.57 -1.22 23.91
C SER A 124 -13.09 -1.35 23.94
#